data_AF-W2T4Q6-F1
#
_entry.id   AF-W2T4Q6-F1
#
_cell.length_a   1.000
_cell.length_b   1.000
_cell.length_c   1.000
_cell.angle_alpha   90.00
_cell.angle_beta   90.00
_cell.angle_gamma   90.00
#
_symmetry.space_group_name_H-M   'P 1'
#
loop_
_entity.id
_entity.type
_entity.pdbx_description
1 polymer ?
#
loop_
_entity_poly.entity_id
_entity_poly.type
_entity_poly.pdbx_seq_one_letter_code
_entity_poly.pdbx_strand_id
1 'polypeptide(L)'
;MAKNIDPFEQLTTRIGRLRMRRCGLTPGLRIVVAYAPTSSYEEEEVEAFYMDLEKFYRKDHTFYKVIIGDFDARIGPRRTPGELHIGTLQWNEEGKRLSEFIMTTKPSSLRCAWKSPDGGYHNEIDHIILRKG
;
A
#
# COMPACT_ATOMS: atom_id res chain seq x y z
N MET A 1 -13.24 -9.83 24.68
CA MET A 1 -13.22 -8.55 23.94
C MET A 1 -11.76 -8.15 23.71
N ALA A 2 -11.36 -7.90 22.47
CA ALA A 2 -10.00 -7.49 22.14
C ALA A 2 -9.78 -6.00 22.51
N LYS A 3 -9.24 -5.72 23.70
CA LYS A 3 -8.99 -4.36 24.22
C LYS A 3 -7.86 -3.57 23.51
N ASN A 4 -7.27 -4.17 22.47
CA ASN A 4 -6.01 -3.73 21.86
C ASN A 4 -6.18 -3.24 20.41
N ILE A 5 -7.40 -3.27 19.87
CA ILE A 5 -7.70 -2.83 18.50
C ILE A 5 -8.71 -1.70 18.60
N ASP A 6 -8.38 -0.56 18.01
CA ASP A 6 -9.30 0.57 17.91
C ASP A 6 -10.32 0.29 16.81
N PRO A 7 -11.53 0.88 16.89
CA PRO A 7 -12.50 0.80 15.80
C PRO A 7 -11.86 1.18 14.46
N PHE A 8 -12.28 0.51 13.40
CA PHE A 8 -11.88 0.87 12.05
C PHE A 8 -12.46 2.25 11.71
N GLU A 9 -11.63 3.11 11.14
CA GLU A 9 -12.01 4.45 10.73
C GLU A 9 -11.92 4.56 9.21
N GLN A 10 -13.05 4.85 8.58
CA GLN A 10 -13.08 5.19 7.17
C GLN A 10 -12.70 6.67 7.01
N LEU A 11 -11.59 6.95 6.33
CA LEU A 11 -11.04 8.29 6.16
C LEU A 11 -11.55 8.94 4.88
N THR A 12 -11.67 8.14 3.82
CA THR A 12 -12.31 8.49 2.54
C THR A 12 -13.09 7.27 2.02
N THR A 13 -13.74 7.40 0.87
CA THR A 13 -14.40 6.26 0.21
C THR A 13 -13.43 5.12 -0.13
N ARG A 14 -12.15 5.42 -0.33
CA ARG A 14 -11.10 4.48 -0.78
C ARG A 14 -10.01 4.21 0.25
N ILE A 15 -9.98 4.93 1.37
CA ILE A 15 -8.93 4.83 2.38
C ILE A 15 -9.55 4.60 3.76
N GLY A 16 -9.10 3.54 4.42
CA GLY A 16 -9.43 3.20 5.78
C GLY A 16 -8.21 3.09 6.68
N ARG A 17 -8.44 3.13 7.98
CA ARG A 17 -7.39 3.08 8.99
C ARG A 17 -7.77 2.13 10.12
N LEU A 18 -6.82 1.28 10.48
CA LEU A 18 -6.87 0.47 11.68
C LEU A 18 -5.68 0.80 12.57
N ARG A 19 -5.96 1.00 13.86
CA ARG A 19 -4.92 1.19 14.87
C ARG A 19 -4.94 0.02 15.84
N MET A 20 -3.78 -0.61 16.01
CA MET A 20 -3.56 -1.67 16.97
C MET A 20 -2.61 -1.15 18.05
N ARG A 21 -3.12 -1.10 19.27
CA ARG A 21 -2.34 -0.75 20.46
C ARG A 21 -1.67 -2.03 20.98
N ARG A 22 -0.38 -1.97 21.28
CA ARG A 22 0.30 -3.02 22.05
C ARG A 22 0.31 -2.64 23.52
N CYS A 23 0.21 -3.63 24.40
CA CYS A 23 0.32 -3.42 25.84
C CYS A 23 1.78 -3.13 26.22
N GLY A 24 2.01 -2.20 27.15
CA GLY A 24 3.34 -1.86 27.67
C GLY A 24 4.08 -0.80 26.84
N LEU A 25 5.42 -0.87 26.81
CA LEU A 25 6.30 0.11 26.15
C LEU A 25 6.47 -0.10 24.65
N THR A 26 5.81 -1.10 24.07
CA THR A 26 5.96 -1.42 22.65
C THR A 26 5.17 -0.43 21.80
N PRO A 27 5.77 0.18 20.76
CA PRO A 27 5.04 1.11 19.92
C PRO A 27 3.85 0.44 19.22
N GLY A 28 2.75 1.18 19.10
CA GLY A 28 1.56 0.73 18.39
C GLY A 28 1.80 0.54 16.89
N LEU A 29 0.97 -0.29 16.28
CA LEU A 29 0.95 -0.55 14.84
C LEU A 29 -0.21 0.23 14.21
N ARG A 30 0.08 0.90 13.10
CA ARG A 30 -0.95 1.52 12.26
C ARG A 30 -0.98 0.84 10.89
N ILE A 31 -2.18 0.47 10.48
CA ILE A 31 -2.46 -0.12 9.17
C ILE A 31 -3.37 0.86 8.42
N VAL A 32 -2.91 1.31 7.26
CA VAL A 32 -3.72 2.04 6.29
C VAL A 32 -4.15 1.03 5.24
N VAL A 33 -5.45 0.91 5.03
CA VAL A 33 -6.03 0.07 3.98
C VAL A 33 -6.47 1.00 2.87
N ALA A 34 -6.06 0.74 1.63
CA ALA A 34 -6.37 1.59 0.50
C ALA A 34 -6.86 0.79 -0.71
N TYR A 35 -7.68 1.42 -1.54
CA TYR A 35 -8.12 0.89 -2.83
C TYR A 35 -7.90 1.96 -3.89
N ALA A 36 -6.85 1.81 -4.71
CA ALA A 36 -6.53 2.84 -5.68
C ALA A 36 -7.59 2.93 -6.79
N PRO A 37 -7.81 4.12 -7.34
CA PRO A 37 -8.50 4.24 -8.61
C PRO A 37 -7.74 3.52 -9.73
N THR A 38 -8.51 2.86 -10.59
CA THR A 38 -8.00 2.33 -11.86
C THR A 38 -7.69 3.48 -12.82
N SER A 39 -6.90 3.21 -13.85
CA SER A 39 -6.54 4.19 -14.89
C SER A 39 -7.72 4.73 -15.72
N SER A 40 -8.95 4.24 -15.47
CA SER A 40 -10.18 4.73 -16.08
C SER A 40 -10.81 5.93 -15.36
N TYR A 41 -10.31 6.28 -14.17
CA TYR A 41 -10.76 7.48 -13.44
C TYR A 41 -10.02 8.73 -13.92
N GLU A 42 -10.61 9.91 -13.68
CA GLU A 42 -9.97 11.18 -14.00
C GLU A 42 -8.67 11.36 -13.21
N GLU A 43 -7.67 11.98 -13.85
CA GLU A 43 -6.33 12.16 -13.30
C GLU A 43 -6.36 12.88 -11.93
N GLU A 44 -7.24 13.88 -11.79
CA GLU A 44 -7.44 14.61 -10.54
C GLU A 44 -7.91 13.71 -9.39
N GLU A 45 -8.72 12.69 -9.66
CA GLU A 45 -9.15 11.74 -8.64
C GLU A 45 -8.02 10.81 -8.21
N VAL A 46 -7.17 10.41 -9.17
CA VAL A 46 -5.98 9.59 -8.90
C VAL A 46 -4.98 10.37 -8.07
N GLU A 47 -4.69 11.62 -8.43
CA GLU A 47 -3.81 12.51 -7.67
C GLU A 47 -4.34 12.78 -6.26
N ALA A 48 -5.63 13.11 -6.13
CA ALA A 48 -6.26 13.33 -4.83
C ALA A 48 -6.13 12.10 -3.92
N PHE A 49 -6.29 10.89 -4.48
CA PHE A 49 -6.10 9.65 -3.73
C PHE A 49 -4.67 9.51 -3.17
N TYR A 50 -3.63 9.71 -3.98
CA TYR A 50 -2.24 9.59 -3.52
C TYR A 50 -1.86 10.70 -2.53
N MET A 51 -2.39 11.92 -2.71
CA MET A 51 -2.23 13.01 -1.76
C MET A 51 -2.86 12.70 -0.40
N ASP A 52 -4.09 12.20 -0.40
CA ASP A 52 -4.77 11.80 0.83
C ASP A 52 -4.07 10.61 1.50
N LEU A 53 -3.64 9.62 0.72
CA LEU A 53 -2.84 8.49 1.23
C LEU A 53 -1.58 8.97 1.93
N GLU A 54 -0.82 9.87 1.31
CA GLU A 54 0.37 10.45 1.91
C GLU A 54 0.05 11.23 3.19
N LYS A 55 -0.97 12.08 3.14
CA LYS A 55 -1.42 12.89 4.27
C LYS A 55 -1.78 12.02 5.47
N PHE A 56 -2.58 10.98 5.27
CA PHE A 56 -2.98 10.07 6.36
C PHE A 56 -1.83 9.21 6.84
N TYR A 57 -0.93 8.82 5.95
CA TYR A 57 0.29 8.11 6.30
C TYR A 57 1.24 8.98 7.16
N ARG A 58 1.40 10.26 6.83
CA ARG A 58 2.32 11.19 7.52
C ARG A 58 1.78 11.73 8.84
N LYS A 59 0.46 11.94 8.97
CA LYS A 59 -0.21 12.58 10.13
C LYS A 59 0.13 11.96 11.50
N ASP A 60 0.71 10.79 11.52
CA ASP A 60 0.80 9.95 12.69
C ASP A 60 2.24 9.63 13.12
N HIS A 61 2.51 9.65 14.44
CA HIS A 61 3.85 9.43 15.01
C HIS A 61 4.11 7.97 15.46
N THR A 62 3.39 6.99 14.92
CA THR A 62 3.60 5.58 15.28
C THR A 62 4.85 5.00 14.60
N PHE A 63 5.64 4.25 15.35
CA PHE A 63 6.90 3.64 14.91
C PHE A 63 6.74 2.61 13.78
N TYR A 64 5.62 1.87 13.77
CA TYR A 64 5.32 0.90 12.72
C TYR A 64 4.08 1.33 11.94
N LYS A 65 4.27 1.56 10.64
CA LYS A 65 3.20 1.89 9.71
C LYS A 65 3.21 0.89 8.57
N VAL A 66 2.03 0.41 8.23
CA VAL A 66 1.81 -0.52 7.12
C VAL A 66 0.75 0.06 6.21
N ILE A 67 1.01 0.06 4.90
CA ILE A 67 0.00 0.33 3.87
C ILE A 67 -0.32 -1.00 3.20
N ILE A 68 -1.59 -1.34 3.12
CA ILE A 68 -2.09 -2.57 2.48
C ILE A 68 -3.21 -2.19 1.54
N GLY A 69 -3.26 -2.78 0.36
CA GLY A 69 -4.37 -2.53 -0.53
C GLY A 69 -4.11 -2.98 -1.95
N ASP A 70 -5.19 -2.91 -2.74
CA ASP A 70 -5.13 -3.03 -4.18
C ASP A 70 -4.80 -1.66 -4.75
N PHE A 71 -3.68 -1.56 -5.45
CA PHE A 71 -3.23 -0.32 -6.06
C PHE A 71 -3.27 -0.33 -7.59
N ASP A 72 -3.66 -1.46 -8.20
CA ASP A 72 -3.52 -1.69 -9.65
C ASP A 72 -2.10 -1.34 -10.19
N ALA A 73 -1.11 -1.39 -9.29
CA ALA A 73 0.22 -0.86 -9.53
C ALA A 73 1.13 -1.97 -10.05
N ARG A 74 1.61 -1.82 -11.28
CA ARG A 74 2.58 -2.71 -11.92
C ARG A 74 3.97 -2.13 -11.72
N ILE A 75 4.73 -2.76 -10.83
CA ILE A 75 6.12 -2.39 -10.56
C ILE A 75 7.01 -3.30 -11.38
N GLY A 76 8.03 -2.71 -12.01
CA GLY A 76 9.00 -3.45 -12.80
C GLY A 76 10.38 -3.56 -12.17
N PRO A 77 11.36 -4.08 -12.93
CA PRO A 77 12.72 -4.21 -12.45
C PRO A 77 13.29 -2.87 -12.00
N ARG A 78 14.22 -2.96 -11.06
CA ARG A 78 14.97 -1.83 -10.50
C ARG A 78 15.59 -0.98 -11.62
N ARG A 79 15.36 0.33 -11.59
CA ARG A 79 15.97 1.29 -12.52
C ARG A 79 17.26 1.88 -11.98
N THR A 80 17.35 2.07 -10.66
CA THR A 80 18.50 2.70 -10.02
C THR A 80 19.07 1.89 -8.84
N PRO A 81 20.38 1.97 -8.54
CA PRO A 81 20.97 1.24 -7.43
C PRO A 81 20.46 1.58 -6.01
N GLY A 82 19.60 2.59 -5.86
CA GLY A 82 18.99 2.99 -4.59
C GLY A 82 17.58 2.45 -4.34
N GLU A 83 16.90 1.95 -5.38
CA GLU A 83 15.53 1.43 -5.24
C GLU A 83 15.50 0.11 -4.46
N LEU A 84 14.63 0.02 -3.46
CA LEU A 84 14.50 -1.18 -2.64
C LEU A 84 13.41 -2.15 -3.15
N HIS A 85 12.62 -1.72 -4.15
CA HIS A 85 11.64 -2.56 -4.81
C HIS A 85 12.27 -3.26 -6.04
N ILE A 86 11.87 -4.51 -6.27
CA ILE A 86 12.18 -5.21 -7.52
C ILE A 86 10.84 -5.77 -7.96
N GLY A 87 10.22 -5.24 -9.00
CA GLY A 87 9.06 -5.88 -9.63
C GLY A 87 9.48 -6.70 -10.86
N THR A 88 8.61 -7.57 -11.36
CA THR A 88 8.87 -8.40 -12.55
C THR A 88 8.02 -8.00 -13.76
N LEU A 89 7.09 -7.06 -13.58
CA LEU A 89 6.17 -6.61 -14.62
C LEU A 89 6.69 -5.36 -15.33
N GLN A 90 6.03 -4.95 -16.43
CA GLN A 90 6.30 -3.65 -17.01
C GLN A 90 5.71 -2.55 -16.12
N TRP A 91 6.49 -1.51 -15.86
CA TRP A 91 6.07 -0.33 -15.10
C TRP A 91 4.83 0.34 -15.70
N ASN A 92 3.78 0.57 -14.91
CA ASN A 92 2.72 1.56 -15.19
C ASN A 92 2.88 2.83 -14.34
N GLU A 93 2.01 3.81 -14.53
CA GLU A 93 2.10 5.11 -13.84
C GLU A 93 1.80 4.97 -12.34
N GLU A 94 0.81 4.15 -12.01
CA GLU A 94 0.43 3.77 -10.64
C GLU A 94 1.59 3.08 -9.93
N GLY A 95 2.33 2.22 -10.65
CA GLY A 95 3.57 1.60 -10.21
C GLY A 95 4.61 2.63 -9.81
N LYS A 96 4.83 3.66 -10.64
CA LYS A 96 5.78 4.75 -10.32
C LYS A 96 5.31 5.53 -9.08
N ARG A 97 4.04 5.93 -9.04
CA ARG A 97 3.47 6.67 -7.89
C ARG A 97 3.57 5.87 -6.60
N LEU A 98 3.24 4.58 -6.65
CA LEU A 98 3.36 3.70 -5.49
C LEU A 98 4.82 3.48 -5.09
N SER A 99 5.75 3.43 -6.04
CA SER A 99 7.17 3.22 -5.76
C SER A 99 7.79 4.29 -4.85
N GLU A 100 7.28 5.53 -4.89
CA GLU A 100 7.69 6.59 -3.97
C GLU A 100 7.36 6.28 -2.50
N PHE A 101 6.32 5.46 -2.27
CA PHE A 101 5.93 5.01 -0.94
C PHE A 101 6.65 3.72 -0.50
N ILE A 102 7.18 2.93 -1.45
CA ILE A 102 7.68 1.57 -1.19
C ILE A 102 9.14 1.59 -0.71
N MET A 103 9.36 1.14 0.53
CA MET A 103 10.70 0.78 1.01
C MET A 103 11.03 -0.70 0.89
N THR A 104 10.05 -1.61 0.83
CA THR A 104 10.30 -3.05 0.62
C THR A 104 9.13 -3.70 -0.10
N THR A 105 9.40 -4.60 -1.05
CA THR A 105 8.37 -5.41 -1.73
C THR A 105 8.32 -6.83 -1.19
N LYS A 106 7.20 -7.53 -1.39
CA LYS A 106 7.06 -8.96 -1.07
C LYS A 106 8.20 -9.78 -1.73
N PRO A 107 8.73 -10.81 -1.04
CA PRO A 107 9.66 -11.76 -1.66
C PRO A 107 8.98 -12.48 -2.83
N SER A 108 9.77 -12.90 -3.82
CA SER A 108 9.28 -13.49 -5.09
C SER A 108 8.28 -14.63 -4.91
N SER A 109 8.35 -15.38 -3.80
CA SER A 109 7.44 -16.48 -3.47
C SER A 109 6.02 -16.06 -3.08
N LEU A 110 5.77 -14.79 -2.77
CA LEU A 110 4.45 -14.26 -2.35
C LEU A 110 3.86 -13.25 -3.35
N ARG A 111 4.41 -13.14 -4.57
CA ARG A 111 4.09 -12.09 -5.56
C ARG A 111 2.87 -12.34 -6.43
N CYS A 112 1.98 -13.25 -6.05
CA CYS A 112 0.76 -13.50 -6.80
C CYS A 112 -0.42 -13.00 -5.98
N ALA A 113 -1.05 -11.93 -6.44
CA ALA A 113 -2.20 -11.37 -5.73
C ALA A 113 -3.50 -11.52 -6.51
N TRP A 114 -3.43 -11.59 -7.84
CA TRP A 114 -4.62 -11.74 -8.65
C TRP A 114 -4.40 -12.62 -9.89
N LYS A 115 -5.32 -13.56 -10.11
CA LYS A 115 -5.45 -14.29 -11.38
C LYS A 115 -6.67 -13.77 -12.10
N SER A 116 -6.56 -13.55 -13.41
CA SER A 116 -7.71 -13.22 -14.21
C SER A 116 -8.76 -14.34 -14.19
N PRO A 117 -10.06 -14.03 -14.36
CA PRO A 117 -11.13 -15.05 -14.33
C PRO A 117 -10.95 -16.16 -15.37
N ASP A 118 -10.28 -15.85 -16.49
CA ASP A 118 -9.91 -16.79 -17.56
C ASP A 118 -8.59 -17.54 -17.29
N GLY A 119 -7.87 -17.21 -16.21
CA GLY A 119 -6.59 -17.81 -15.83
C GLY A 119 -5.41 -17.45 -16.73
N GLY A 120 -5.59 -16.59 -17.72
CA GLY A 120 -4.54 -16.23 -18.70
C GLY A 120 -3.46 -15.30 -18.15
N TYR A 121 -3.78 -14.53 -17.11
CA TYR A 121 -2.89 -13.49 -16.56
C TYR A 121 -2.75 -13.59 -15.04
N HIS A 122 -1.53 -13.31 -14.58
CA HIS A 122 -1.19 -13.18 -13.18
C HIS A 122 -0.68 -11.76 -12.93
N ASN A 123 -1.39 -10.98 -12.11
CA ASN A 123 -1.02 -9.61 -11.77
C ASN A 123 -0.66 -9.47 -10.28
N GLU A 124 0.31 -8.60 -10.00
CA GLU A 124 0.71 -8.20 -8.64
C GLU A 124 0.08 -6.83 -8.33
N ILE A 125 -1.21 -6.82 -7.98
CA ILE A 125 -1.97 -5.58 -7.71
C ILE A 125 -2.09 -5.27 -6.21
N ASP A 126 -1.97 -6.29 -5.33
CA ASP A 126 -1.98 -6.09 -3.88
C ASP A 126 -0.57 -5.89 -3.31
N HIS A 127 -0.35 -4.73 -2.71
CA HIS A 127 0.93 -4.34 -2.14
C HIS A 127 0.85 -4.25 -0.61
N ILE A 128 1.90 -4.73 0.07
CA ILE A 128 2.10 -4.53 1.50
C ILE A 128 3.39 -3.74 1.66
N ILE A 129 3.28 -2.53 2.17
CA ILE A 129 4.40 -1.62 2.36
C ILE A 129 4.68 -1.49 3.85
N LEU A 130 5.88 -1.86 4.28
CA LEU A 130 6.33 -1.67 5.66
C LEU A 130 7.31 -0.50 5.74
N ARG A 131 7.05 0.42 6.66
CA ARG A 131 8.01 1.49 6.99
C ARG A 131 8.22 1.57 8.50
N LYS A 132 9.49 1.56 8.87
CA LYS A 132 9.94 1.90 10.22
C LYS A 132 10.05 3.42 10.30
N GLY A 133 9.32 4.01 11.23
CA GLY A 133 9.36 5.44 11.54
C GLY A 133 10.65 5.86 12.21
#